data_AF-A0A7X7G9Z1-F1
#
_entry.id   AF-A0A7X7G9Z1-F1
#
_cell.length_a   1.000
_cell.length_b   1.000
_cell.length_c   1.000
_cell.angle_alpha   90.00
_cell.angle_beta   90.00
_cell.angle_gamma   90.00
#
_symmetry.space_group_name_H-M   'P 1'
#
loop_
_entity.id
_entity.type
_entity.pdbx_description
1 polymer ?
#
loop_
_entity_poly.entity_id
_entity_poly.type
_entity_poly.pdbx_seq_one_letter_code
_entity_poly.pdbx_strand_id
1 'polypeptide(L)'
;GVRVELDGALGHPGGRTDADTWRDNAVLLATREVTLRYRWRHVAVTPCRVAVQVVGALHRGGWRATPRPCGPGCPVVERRRVSVAL
;
A
#
# COMPACT_ATOMS: atom_id res chain seq x y z
N GLY A 1 -0.07 -8.06 9.58
CA GLY A 1 0.42 -8.33 8.21
C GLY A 1 0.19 -7.13 7.31
N VAL A 2 0.31 -7.27 5.99
CA VAL A 2 0.00 -6.21 5.01
C VAL A 2 -1.00 -6.75 4.00
N ARG A 3 -2.11 -6.03 3.82
CA ARG A 3 -3.12 -6.30 2.81
C ARG A 3 -3.07 -5.22 1.74
N VAL A 4 -3.20 -5.60 0.48
CA VAL A 4 -3.18 -4.67 -0.66
C VAL A 4 -4.48 -4.81 -1.44
N GLU A 5 -5.17 -3.70 -1.68
CA GLU A 5 -6.40 -3.66 -2.46
C GLU A 5 -6.27 -2.69 -3.65
N LEU A 6 -6.78 -3.12 -4.80
CA LEU A 6 -6.86 -2.30 -6.00
C LEU A 6 -8.29 -1.81 -6.17
N ASP A 7 -8.49 -0.51 -6.01
CA ASP A 7 -9.77 0.13 -6.18
C ASP A 7 -9.85 0.80 -7.55
N GLY A 8 -10.97 0.58 -8.23
CA GLY A 8 -11.26 1.19 -9.51
C GLY A 8 -12.76 1.27 -9.73
N ALA A 9 -13.17 1.95 -10.79
CA ALA A 9 -14.60 2.08 -11.13
C ALA A 9 -15.30 0.72 -11.32
N LEU A 10 -14.55 -0.33 -11.69
CA LEU A 10 -15.07 -1.70 -11.82
C LEU A 10 -15.53 -2.29 -10.48
N GLY A 11 -14.75 -2.10 -9.41
CA GLY A 11 -15.10 -2.62 -8.07
C GLY A 11 -15.86 -1.61 -7.21
N HIS A 12 -15.69 -0.32 -7.49
CA HIS A 12 -16.20 0.80 -6.71
C HIS A 12 -16.67 1.93 -7.65
N PRO A 13 -17.78 1.74 -8.38
CA PRO A 13 -18.40 2.82 -9.14
C PRO A 13 -18.86 3.92 -8.16
N GLY A 14 -18.42 5.16 -8.39
CA GLY A 14 -18.64 6.27 -7.45
C GLY A 14 -17.56 6.42 -6.36
N GLY A 15 -16.58 5.51 -6.29
CA GLY A 15 -15.50 5.57 -5.32
C GLY A 15 -15.81 4.85 -4.02
N ARG A 16 -15.12 5.23 -2.94
CA ARG A 16 -15.20 4.58 -1.64
C ARG A 16 -16.56 4.84 -0.99
N THR A 17 -17.10 3.82 -0.34
CA THR A 17 -18.32 3.92 0.47
C THR A 17 -17.99 3.97 1.96
N ASP A 18 -18.92 4.44 2.80
CA ASP A 18 -18.76 4.42 4.26
C ASP A 18 -18.56 3.00 4.80
N ALA A 19 -19.21 2.01 4.17
CA ALA A 19 -19.05 0.61 4.51
C ALA A 19 -17.60 0.11 4.32
N ASP A 20 -16.87 0.66 3.35
CA ASP A 20 -15.46 0.31 3.14
C ASP A 20 -14.58 0.82 4.28
N THR A 21 -14.91 1.95 4.90
CA THR A 21 -14.23 2.47 6.09
C THR A 21 -14.43 1.54 7.30
N TRP A 22 -15.67 1.15 7.57
CA TRP A 22 -15.95 0.24 8.67
C TRP A 22 -15.30 -1.13 8.48
N ARG A 23 -15.27 -1.64 7.24
CA ARG A 23 -14.63 -2.92 6.92
C ARG A 23 -13.12 -2.86 7.13
N ASP A 24 -12.45 -1.81 6.65
CA ASP A 24 -11.00 -1.66 6.84
C ASP A 24 -10.63 -1.55 8.33
N ASN A 25 -11.43 -0.83 9.12
CA ASN A 25 -11.26 -0.75 10.57
C ASN A 25 -11.43 -2.12 11.24
N ALA A 26 -12.47 -2.87 10.87
CA ALA A 26 -12.70 -4.22 11.40
C ALA A 26 -11.55 -5.18 11.07
N VAL A 27 -11.00 -5.13 9.86
CA VAL A 27 -9.82 -5.90 9.47
C VAL A 27 -8.62 -5.53 10.34
N LEU A 28 -8.33 -4.23 10.49
CA LEU A 28 -7.21 -3.77 11.31
C LEU A 28 -7.33 -4.26 12.76
N LEU A 29 -8.52 -4.15 13.37
CA LEU A 29 -8.75 -4.58 14.74
C LEU A 29 -8.65 -6.10 14.91
N ALA A 30 -9.15 -6.88 13.95
CA ALA A 30 -9.18 -8.34 14.04
C ALA A 30 -7.83 -9.00 13.73
N THR A 31 -7.10 -8.51 12.72
CA THR A 31 -5.91 -9.19 12.19
C THR A 31 -4.61 -8.44 12.43
N ARG A 32 -4.68 -7.17 12.86
CA ARG A 32 -3.54 -6.24 12.88
C ARG A 32 -2.85 -6.13 11.52
N GLU A 33 -3.63 -6.27 10.45
CA GLU A 33 -3.17 -5.99 9.10
C GLU A 33 -3.43 -4.54 8.74
N VAL A 34 -2.42 -3.90 8.17
CA VAL A 34 -2.61 -2.61 7.51
C VAL A 34 -3.10 -2.85 6.09
N THR A 35 -4.18 -2.17 5.70
CA THR A 35 -4.69 -2.19 4.32
C THR A 35 -4.12 -1.00 3.56
N LEU A 36 -3.33 -1.26 2.52
CA LEU A 36 -2.91 -0.25 1.54
C LEU A 36 -3.81 -0.34 0.32
N ARG A 37 -4.45 0.78 -0.03
CA ARG A 37 -5.36 0.87 -1.18
C ARG A 37 -4.73 1.67 -2.29
N TYR A 38 -4.81 1.16 -3.51
CA TYR A 38 -4.29 1.83 -4.69
C TYR A 38 -5.37 1.98 -5.76
N ARG A 39 -5.24 3.02 -6.59
CA ARG A 39 -6.05 3.18 -7.79
C ARG A 39 -5.31 2.57 -8.98
N TRP A 40 -6.04 2.25 -10.05
CA TRP A 40 -5.44 1.74 -11.29
C TRP A 40 -4.22 2.54 -11.75
N ARG A 41 -4.31 3.88 -11.74
CA ARG A 41 -3.19 4.76 -12.13
C ARG A 41 -1.96 4.57 -11.23
N HIS A 42 -2.13 4.30 -9.95
CA HIS A 42 -0.97 4.08 -9.05
C HIS A 42 -0.18 2.86 -9.47
N VAL A 43 -0.87 1.78 -9.84
CA VAL A 43 -0.25 0.51 -10.26
C VAL A 43 0.27 0.59 -11.70
N ALA A 44 -0.53 1.15 -12.63
CA ALA A 44 -0.18 1.18 -14.04
C ALA A 44 0.87 2.25 -14.39
N VAL A 45 0.84 3.41 -13.73
CA VAL A 45 1.68 4.57 -14.09
C VAL A 45 2.81 4.80 -13.09
N THR A 46 2.59 4.48 -11.82
CA THR A 46 3.61 4.70 -10.76
C THR A 46 3.92 3.44 -9.93
N PRO A 47 4.13 2.26 -10.54
CA PRO A 47 4.28 0.99 -9.81
C PRO A 47 5.45 1.01 -8.81
N CYS A 48 6.52 1.71 -9.15
CA CYS A 48 7.67 1.90 -8.29
C CYS A 48 7.34 2.64 -6.98
N ARG A 49 6.42 3.62 -7.00
CA ARG A 49 5.97 4.32 -5.79
C ARG A 49 5.06 3.44 -4.93
N VAL A 50 4.24 2.60 -5.57
CA VAL A 50 3.45 1.56 -4.89
C VAL A 50 4.38 0.59 -4.16
N ALA A 51 5.43 0.11 -4.83
CA ALA A 51 6.41 -0.80 -4.25
C ALA A 51 7.08 -0.20 -2.99
N VAL A 52 7.44 1.09 -3.01
CA VAL A 52 7.99 1.78 -1.83
C VAL A 52 7.03 1.73 -0.64
N GLN A 53 5.73 1.99 -0.86
CA GLN A 53 4.74 1.94 0.23
C GLN A 53 4.51 0.52 0.75
N VAL A 54 4.41 -0.48 -0.14
CA VAL A 54 4.25 -1.89 0.24
C VAL A 54 5.46 -2.35 1.07
N VAL A 55 6.67 -2.05 0.62
CA VAL A 55 7.90 -2.36 1.37
C VAL A 55 7.92 -1.65 2.71
N GLY A 56 7.54 -0.38 2.77
CA GLY A 56 7.46 0.36 4.03
C GLY A 56 6.51 -0.28 5.03
N ALA A 57 5.34 -0.75 4.58
CA ALA A 57 4.39 -1.47 5.43
C ALA A 57 4.92 -2.86 5.85
N LEU A 58 5.58 -3.59 4.95
CA LEU A 58 6.19 -4.89 5.26
C LEU A 58 7.30 -4.74 6.29
N HIS A 59 8.17 -3.74 6.14
CA HIS A 59 9.24 -3.43 7.10
C HIS A 59 8.68 -3.03 8.47
N ARG A 60 7.63 -2.19 8.51
CA ARG A 60 6.91 -1.88 9.76
C ARG A 60 6.27 -3.13 10.38
N GLY A 61 5.83 -4.07 9.55
CA GLY A 61 5.32 -5.38 9.95
C GLY A 61 6.39 -6.42 10.32
N GLY A 62 7.67 -6.03 10.37
CA GLY A 62 8.77 -6.89 10.83
C GLY A 62 9.46 -7.71 9.73
N TRP A 63 9.07 -7.58 8.47
CA TRP A 63 9.85 -8.15 7.36
C TRP A 63 11.21 -7.44 7.27
N ARG A 64 12.31 -8.19 7.18
CA ARG A 64 13.68 -7.62 7.26
C ARG A 64 14.49 -7.75 5.97
N ALA A 65 13.92 -8.35 4.92
CA ALA A 65 14.65 -8.52 3.67
C ALA A 65 14.74 -7.19 2.89
N THR A 66 15.71 -7.17 1.97
CA THR A 66 15.95 -6.05 1.07
C THR A 66 15.09 -6.23 -0.18
N PRO A 67 14.26 -5.25 -0.57
CA PRO A 67 13.52 -5.32 -1.81
C PRO A 67 14.46 -5.27 -3.02
N ARG A 68 14.05 -5.89 -4.12
CA ARG A 68 14.79 -5.83 -5.39
C ARG A 68 14.19 -4.74 -6.30
N PRO A 69 14.99 -3.78 -6.79
CA PRO A 69 14.51 -2.79 -7.75
C PRO A 69 14.24 -3.46 -9.11
N CYS A 70 13.25 -2.96 -9.86
CA CYS A 70 12.96 -3.44 -11.21
C CYS A 70 13.85 -2.81 -12.30
N GLY A 71 14.71 -1.85 -11.94
CA GLY A 71 15.63 -1.16 -12.84
C GLY A 71 16.31 0.06 -12.19
N PRO A 72 17.24 0.74 -12.90
CA PRO A 72 18.07 1.83 -12.33
C PRO A 72 17.29 3.04 -11.78
N GLY A 73 16.05 3.26 -12.21
CA GLY A 73 15.19 4.35 -11.75
C GLY A 73 14.21 3.96 -10.64
N CYS A 74 14.29 2.73 -10.10
CA CYS A 74 13.35 2.25 -9.10
C CYS A 74 13.77 2.69 -7.68
N PRO A 75 12.98 3.54 -6.98
CA PRO A 75 13.34 4.06 -5.66
C PRO A 75 13.04 3.07 -4.52
N VAL A 76 12.68 1.81 -4.80
CA VAL A 76 12.24 0.84 -3.77
C VAL A 76 13.32 0.51 -2.75
N VAL A 77 14.60 0.70 -3.12
CA VAL A 77 15.75 0.50 -2.24
C VAL A 77 16.17 1.78 -1.50
N GLU A 78 15.60 2.94 -1.84
CA GLU A 78 15.91 4.19 -1.17
C GLU A 78 15.33 4.16 0.24
N ARG A 79 16.22 3.96 1.23
CA ARG A 79 15.89 4.07 2.66
C ARG A 79 15.68 5.54 3.07
N ARG A 80 14.79 6.29 2.41
CA ARG A 80 14.33 7.56 2.96
C ARG A 80 13.26 7.26 4.00
N ARG A 81 13.53 7.65 5.25
CA ARG A 81 12.52 7.72 6.32
C ARG A 81 11.33 8.51 5.76
N VAL A 82 10.23 7.83 5.47
CA VAL A 82 8.97 8.52 5.18
C VAL A 82 8.52 9.14 6.49
N SER A 83 8.86 10.41 6.68
CA SER A 83 8.21 11.26 7.66
C SER A 83 6.77 11.41 7.19
N VAL A 84 5.86 10.66 7.81
CA VAL A 84 4.42 10.94 7.69
C VAL A 84 4.22 12.22 8.50
N ALA A 85 4.01 13.34 7.83
CA ALA A 85 3.43 14.50 8.49
C ALA A 85 1.99 14.14 8.84
N LEU A 86 1.70 14.10 10.14
CA LEU A 86 0.35 13.99 10.70
C LEU A 86 -0.39 15.32 10.54
#